data_AF-A0A7J8I465-F1
#
_entry.id   AF-A0A7J8I465-F1
#
_cell.length_a   1.000
_cell.length_b   1.000
_cell.length_c   1.000
_cell.angle_alpha   90.00
_cell.angle_beta   90.00
_cell.angle_gamma   90.00
#
_symmetry.space_group_name_H-M   'P 1'
#
loop_
_entity.id
_entity.type
_entity.pdbx_description
1 polymer ?
#
loop_
_entity_poly.entity_id
_entity_poly.type
_entity_poly.pdbx_seq_one_letter_code
_entity_poly.pdbx_strand_id
1 'polypeptide(L)'
;MVSSKVPDKADSMLTWEKEELKNMKRKMEKDMEKSEAMLKTLASCRNTLAFCGKERLQAVDLMNKPLDKVLKLAGRHSWVNLSRAQTPSTLGQKTPPPDPLGTYPPECATALYEAKRLLMESKDTLQEMAKNEEDIREQQQQIRDHVCASLAQKMRETTELKEKMNMTLGLMRGTIHRCTKFNQEMYITRGLIKGPLSKNHLETREKLDRPLVRVYQRHVGTQLSEAARLAQGTDKLQRHISHVEKNLEELLATQEKLNCSLHCKKTGHDVDYNVVRLRLRQQHPHVYYQQAQALVNDWDPPTPPPRK
;
A
#
# COMPACT_ATOMS: atom_id res chain seq x y z
N MET A 1 13.86 -25.76 20.58
CA MET A 1 14.56 -24.64 19.90
C MET A 1 13.70 -24.19 18.73
N VAL A 2 12.90 -23.15 18.92
CA VAL A 2 12.11 -22.55 17.82
C VAL A 2 13.06 -21.61 17.10
N SER A 3 13.41 -21.98 15.86
CA SER A 3 14.20 -21.17 14.94
C SER A 3 13.68 -19.73 14.97
N SER A 4 14.56 -18.79 15.27
CA SER A 4 14.33 -17.34 15.18
C SER A 4 13.93 -17.01 13.75
N LYS A 5 12.63 -17.13 13.48
CA LYS A 5 12.02 -16.84 12.19
C LYS A 5 12.34 -15.39 11.85
N VAL A 6 13.01 -15.25 10.71
CA VAL A 6 13.23 -14.07 9.87
C VAL A 6 12.46 -12.83 10.37
N PRO A 7 13.15 -11.69 10.64
CA PRO A 7 12.48 -10.46 11.04
C PRO A 7 11.34 -10.15 10.08
N ASP A 8 10.25 -9.60 10.61
CA ASP A 8 9.11 -9.22 9.77
C ASP A 8 9.57 -8.16 8.76
N LYS A 9 9.72 -8.58 7.51
CA LYS A 9 10.19 -7.72 6.42
C LYS A 9 9.04 -6.92 5.79
N ALA A 10 7.79 -7.09 6.26
CA ALA A 10 6.63 -6.40 5.69
C ALA A 10 6.83 -4.88 5.67
N ASP A 11 7.21 -4.29 6.81
CA ASP A 11 7.44 -2.85 6.90
C ASP A 11 8.59 -2.39 6.00
N SER A 12 9.71 -3.14 5.98
CA SER A 12 10.85 -2.81 5.13
C SER A 12 10.51 -2.88 3.62
N MET A 13 9.63 -3.79 3.22
CA MET A 13 9.15 -3.89 1.84
C MET A 13 8.22 -2.73 1.49
N LEU A 14 7.37 -2.30 2.42
CA LEU A 14 6.48 -1.16 2.23
C LEU A 14 7.25 0.16 2.16
N THR A 15 8.29 0.32 2.98
CA THR A 15 9.18 1.49 2.90
C THR A 15 9.95 1.51 1.59
N TRP A 16 10.43 0.35 1.13
CA TRP A 16 11.09 0.22 -0.16
C TRP A 16 10.16 0.57 -1.32
N GLU A 17 8.94 0.03 -1.36
CA GLU A 17 7.92 0.39 -2.38
C GLU A 17 7.68 1.89 -2.42
N LYS A 18 7.54 2.52 -1.24
CA LYS A 18 7.35 3.98 -1.13
C LYS A 18 8.54 4.76 -1.69
N GLU A 19 9.77 4.30 -1.49
CA GLU A 19 10.97 4.95 -2.01
C GLU A 19 11.08 4.81 -3.54
N GLU A 20 10.80 3.62 -4.07
CA GLU A 20 10.78 3.40 -5.52
C GLU A 20 9.71 4.23 -6.22
N LEU A 21 8.49 4.28 -5.67
CA LEU A 21 7.42 5.12 -6.21
C LEU A 21 7.77 6.62 -6.16
N LYS A 22 8.49 7.07 -5.12
CA LYS A 22 9.01 8.44 -5.07
C LYS A 22 10.06 8.68 -6.15
N ASN A 23 10.94 7.72 -6.41
CA ASN A 23 11.96 7.85 -7.46
C ASN A 23 11.32 7.93 -8.85
N MET A 24 10.34 7.08 -9.14
CA MET A 24 9.56 7.11 -10.37
C MET A 24 8.81 8.43 -10.55
N LYS A 25 8.15 8.92 -9.48
CA LYS A 25 7.49 10.22 -9.48
C LYS A 25 8.45 11.35 -9.87
N ARG A 26 9.65 11.40 -9.26
CA ARG A 26 10.67 12.41 -9.61
C ARG A 26 11.12 12.29 -11.06
N LYS A 27 11.20 11.07 -11.63
CA LYS A 27 11.52 10.87 -13.05
C LYS A 27 10.45 11.48 -13.95
N MET A 28 9.17 11.25 -13.65
CA MET A 28 8.06 11.86 -14.37
C MET A 28 8.02 13.38 -14.23
N GLU A 29 8.26 13.92 -13.03
CA GLU A 29 8.31 15.37 -12.79
C GLU A 29 9.39 16.03 -13.66
N LYS A 30 10.58 15.44 -13.79
CA LYS A 30 11.62 15.93 -14.70
C LYS A 30 11.20 15.90 -16.16
N ASP A 31 10.48 14.86 -16.59
CA ASP A 31 9.97 14.78 -17.96
C ASP A 31 8.85 15.82 -18.21
N MET A 32 8.04 16.14 -17.19
CA MET A 32 7.09 17.26 -17.25
C MET A 32 7.80 18.62 -17.33
N GLU A 33 8.87 18.84 -16.55
CA GLU A 33 9.66 20.07 -16.62
C GLU A 33 10.28 20.27 -18.02
N LYS A 34 10.79 19.18 -18.62
CA LYS A 34 11.29 19.20 -20.00
C LYS A 34 10.20 19.58 -20.99
N SER A 35 9.00 18.97 -20.90
CA SER A 35 7.91 19.29 -21.81
C SER A 35 7.41 20.73 -21.65
N GLU A 36 7.37 21.25 -20.42
CA GLU A 36 7.05 22.67 -20.17
C GLU A 36 8.08 23.60 -20.83
N ALA A 37 9.38 23.31 -20.69
CA ALA A 37 10.44 24.09 -21.33
C ALA A 37 10.30 24.08 -22.86
N MET A 38 9.99 22.91 -23.45
CA MET A 38 9.75 22.78 -24.88
C MET A 38 8.50 23.51 -25.37
N LEU A 39 7.42 23.51 -24.58
CA LEU A 39 6.22 24.28 -24.91
C LEU A 39 6.50 25.78 -24.92
N LYS A 40 7.34 26.29 -24.00
CA LYS A 40 7.78 27.70 -23.98
C LYS A 40 8.61 28.05 -25.22
N THR A 41 9.54 27.19 -25.64
CA THR A 41 10.35 27.44 -26.85
C THR A 41 9.50 27.37 -28.13
N LEU A 42 8.58 26.41 -28.22
CA LEU A 42 7.62 26.32 -29.33
C LEU A 42 6.69 27.52 -29.38
N ALA A 43 6.22 28.03 -28.24
CA ALA A 43 5.39 29.23 -28.18
C ALA A 43 6.16 30.47 -28.66
N SER A 44 7.43 30.61 -28.27
CA SER A 44 8.31 31.67 -28.76
C SER A 44 8.49 31.58 -30.29
N CYS A 45 8.81 30.39 -30.81
CA CYS A 45 8.96 30.12 -32.24
C CYS A 45 7.66 30.40 -33.03
N ARG A 46 6.50 30.06 -32.46
CA ARG A 46 5.20 30.40 -33.05
C ARG A 46 5.01 31.91 -33.17
N ASN A 47 5.39 32.66 -32.14
CA ASN A 47 5.26 34.12 -32.13
C ASN A 47 6.20 34.77 -33.15
N THR A 48 7.44 34.28 -33.30
CA THR A 48 8.37 34.78 -34.32
C THR A 48 7.86 34.48 -35.73
N LEU A 49 7.36 33.27 -36.00
CA LEU A 49 6.73 32.94 -37.28
C LEU A 49 5.49 33.79 -37.57
N ALA A 50 4.65 34.05 -36.57
CA ALA A 50 3.49 34.92 -36.73
C ALA A 50 3.89 36.36 -37.06
N PHE A 51 4.99 36.85 -36.48
CA PHE A 51 5.56 38.16 -36.79
C PHE A 51 6.08 38.20 -38.24
N CYS A 52 6.91 37.22 -38.64
CA CYS A 52 7.39 37.09 -40.03
C CYS A 52 6.24 37.00 -41.04
N GLY A 53 5.17 36.27 -40.70
CA GLY A 53 3.96 36.18 -41.53
C GLY A 53 3.25 37.52 -41.70
N LYS A 54 3.13 38.31 -40.62
CA LYS A 54 2.54 39.66 -40.66
C LYS A 54 3.35 40.62 -41.51
N GLU A 55 4.68 40.63 -41.36
CA GLU A 55 5.56 41.48 -42.18
C GLU A 55 5.46 41.14 -43.67
N ARG A 56 5.43 39.85 -44.01
CA ARG A 56 5.25 39.40 -45.40
C ARG A 56 3.90 39.83 -45.96
N LEU A 57 2.83 39.68 -45.19
CA LEU A 57 1.51 40.14 -45.61
C LEU A 57 1.48 41.66 -45.84
N GLN A 58 2.09 42.43 -44.93
CA GLN A 58 2.20 43.88 -45.06
C GLN A 58 3.04 44.31 -46.27
N ALA A 59 4.13 43.58 -46.58
CA ALA A 59 4.93 43.82 -47.78
C ALA A 59 4.13 43.55 -49.06
N VAL A 60 3.33 42.48 -49.09
CA VAL A 60 2.42 42.17 -50.20
C VAL A 60 1.38 43.28 -50.37
N ASP A 61 0.75 43.72 -49.29
CA ASP A 61 -0.22 44.82 -49.33
C ASP A 61 0.43 46.11 -49.84
N LEU A 62 1.67 46.42 -49.44
CA LEU A 62 2.40 47.60 -49.91
C LEU A 62 2.78 47.51 -51.39
N MET A 63 3.27 46.35 -51.87
CA MET A 63 3.60 46.13 -53.28
C MET A 63 2.36 46.23 -54.18
N ASN A 64 1.19 45.86 -53.67
CA ASN A 64 -0.08 45.95 -54.40
C ASN A 64 -0.72 47.35 -54.35
N LYS A 65 -0.29 48.27 -53.47
CA LYS A 65 -0.89 49.62 -53.37
C LYS A 65 -0.73 50.50 -54.63
N PRO A 66 0.44 50.58 -55.29
CA PRO A 66 0.57 51.34 -56.55
C PRO A 66 -0.33 50.76 -57.63
N LEU A 67 -0.37 49.43 -57.70
CA LEU A 67 -1.17 48.62 -58.59
C LEU A 67 -2.67 48.93 -58.44
N ASP A 68 -3.16 48.95 -57.20
CA ASP A 68 -4.54 49.30 -56.84
C ASP A 68 -4.88 50.77 -57.10
N LYS A 69 -3.95 51.69 -56.86
CA LYS A 69 -4.16 53.13 -57.13
C LYS A 69 -4.34 53.38 -58.63
N VAL A 70 -3.51 52.76 -59.47
CA VAL A 70 -3.63 52.87 -60.94
C VAL A 70 -4.97 52.32 -61.42
N LEU A 71 -5.42 51.18 -60.87
CA LEU A 71 -6.75 50.64 -61.18
C LEU A 71 -7.88 51.57 -60.75
N LYS A 72 -7.83 52.09 -59.53
CA LYS A 72 -8.85 53.02 -59.00
C LYS A 72 -8.93 54.30 -59.82
N LEU A 73 -7.80 54.88 -60.22
CA LEU A 73 -7.76 56.05 -61.12
C LEU A 73 -8.33 55.74 -62.51
N ALA A 74 -8.17 54.50 -62.98
CA ALA A 74 -8.76 54.02 -64.22
C ALA A 74 -10.23 53.57 -64.10
N GLY A 75 -10.87 53.72 -62.92
CA GLY A 75 -12.25 53.27 -62.66
C GLY A 75 -12.44 51.75 -62.68
N ARG A 76 -11.37 50.99 -62.43
CA ARG A 76 -11.32 49.52 -62.59
C ARG A 76 -10.92 48.83 -61.27
N HIS A 77 -11.25 47.55 -61.16
CA HIS A 77 -10.95 46.72 -59.99
C HIS A 77 -9.99 45.54 -60.30
N SER A 78 -9.51 45.41 -61.53
CA SER A 78 -8.65 44.29 -61.95
C SER A 78 -7.71 44.69 -63.09
N TRP A 79 -6.47 44.17 -63.03
CA TRP A 79 -5.39 44.38 -64.01
C TRP A 79 -5.63 43.69 -65.35
N VAL A 80 -6.61 42.79 -65.41
CA VAL A 80 -6.78 41.87 -66.53
C VAL A 80 -7.22 42.57 -67.84
N ASN A 81 -7.44 43.89 -67.89
CA ASN A 81 -7.95 44.53 -69.11
C ASN A 81 -7.46 45.98 -69.38
N LEU A 82 -6.21 46.35 -69.10
CA LEU A 82 -5.78 47.74 -69.38
C LEU A 82 -5.65 48.09 -70.88
N SER A 83 -5.58 47.10 -71.79
CA SER A 83 -5.28 47.38 -73.22
C SER A 83 -6.16 46.66 -74.25
N ARG A 84 -7.22 45.94 -73.88
CA ARG A 84 -7.92 45.02 -74.80
C ARG A 84 -9.31 45.51 -75.25
N ALA A 85 -9.48 45.76 -76.55
CA ALA A 85 -10.80 45.69 -77.19
C ALA A 85 -11.26 44.23 -77.23
N GLN A 86 -12.52 43.97 -76.86
CA GLN A 86 -13.09 42.62 -76.73
C GLN A 86 -12.79 41.79 -77.98
N THR A 87 -11.96 40.76 -77.83
CA THR A 87 -11.70 39.75 -78.86
C THR A 87 -11.69 38.35 -78.25
N PRO A 88 -12.14 37.33 -79.00
CA PRO A 88 -12.44 36.01 -78.46
C PRO A 88 -11.17 35.30 -77.99
N SER A 89 -11.37 34.45 -76.99
CA SER A 89 -10.38 33.61 -76.31
C SER A 89 -9.33 33.01 -77.25
N THR A 90 -8.06 33.28 -76.95
CA THR A 90 -6.93 32.49 -77.45
C THR A 90 -6.24 31.81 -76.28
N LEU A 91 -6.11 30.49 -76.43
CA LEU A 91 -5.49 29.50 -75.57
C LEU A 91 -4.13 29.99 -75.01
N GLY A 92 -4.12 30.36 -73.73
CA GLY A 92 -2.91 30.79 -73.04
C GLY A 92 -1.93 29.65 -72.83
N GLN A 93 -0.67 29.83 -73.24
CA GLN A 93 0.43 29.03 -72.74
C GLN A 93 0.45 29.12 -71.20
N LYS A 94 0.62 27.97 -70.53
CA LYS A 94 0.74 27.91 -69.06
C LYS A 94 1.93 28.77 -68.64
N THR A 95 1.65 29.95 -68.10
CA THR A 95 2.61 30.65 -67.24
C THR A 95 3.10 29.65 -66.18
N PRO A 96 4.41 29.54 -65.91
CA PRO A 96 4.87 28.81 -64.74
C PRO A 96 4.12 29.37 -63.51
N PRO A 97 3.78 28.53 -62.52
CA PRO A 97 3.04 28.99 -61.36
C PRO A 97 3.78 30.20 -60.81
N PRO A 98 3.13 31.38 -60.70
CA PRO A 98 3.78 32.53 -60.10
C PRO A 98 4.14 32.10 -58.69
N ASP A 99 5.44 31.96 -58.41
CA ASP A 99 5.91 31.87 -57.04
C ASP A 99 5.60 33.24 -56.44
N PRO A 100 4.53 33.37 -55.65
CA PRO A 100 3.91 34.68 -55.44
C PRO A 100 4.78 35.59 -54.55
N LEU A 101 5.90 35.09 -54.04
CA LEU A 101 6.83 35.80 -53.19
C LEU A 101 8.23 35.31 -53.53
N GLY A 102 9.10 36.20 -54.00
CA GLY A 102 10.52 35.88 -54.21
C GLY A 102 11.22 35.36 -52.94
N THR A 103 12.51 35.02 -53.07
CA THR A 103 13.39 34.50 -52.00
C THR A 103 13.03 35.05 -50.63
N TYR A 104 12.74 34.16 -49.67
CA TYR A 104 12.43 34.54 -48.29
C TYR A 104 13.45 35.58 -47.77
N PRO A 105 13.01 36.61 -47.03
CA PRO A 105 13.94 37.38 -46.21
C PRO A 105 14.75 36.39 -45.36
N PRO A 106 16.07 36.61 -45.19
CA PRO A 106 16.93 35.67 -44.49
C PRO A 106 16.39 35.33 -43.10
N GLU A 107 15.80 36.31 -42.41
CA GLU A 107 15.14 36.17 -41.10
C GLU A 107 13.96 35.18 -41.13
N CYS A 108 13.09 35.25 -42.15
CA CYS A 108 11.98 34.31 -42.33
C CYS A 108 12.47 32.88 -42.62
N ALA A 109 13.54 32.74 -43.40
CA ALA A 109 14.14 31.45 -43.70
C ALA A 109 14.74 30.81 -42.44
N THR A 110 15.41 31.61 -41.59
CA THR A 110 15.93 31.14 -40.30
C THR A 110 14.82 30.72 -39.35
N ALA A 111 13.76 31.52 -39.20
CA ALA A 111 12.62 31.16 -38.34
C ALA A 111 11.91 29.87 -38.80
N LEU A 112 11.76 29.67 -40.11
CA LEU A 112 11.20 28.43 -40.67
C LEU A 112 12.11 27.21 -40.44
N TYR A 113 13.43 27.38 -40.53
CA TYR A 113 14.38 26.31 -40.24
C TYR A 113 14.34 25.91 -38.76
N GLU A 114 14.35 26.90 -37.86
CA GLU A 114 14.24 26.66 -36.42
C GLU A 114 12.93 25.99 -36.04
N ALA A 115 11.81 26.37 -36.67
CA ALA A 115 10.52 25.73 -36.45
C ALA A 115 10.53 24.26 -36.87
N LYS A 116 11.12 23.93 -38.03
CA LYS A 116 11.26 22.54 -38.49
C LYS A 116 12.15 21.72 -37.56
N ARG A 117 13.27 22.31 -37.10
CA ARG A 117 14.17 21.67 -36.13
C ARG A 117 13.45 21.38 -34.81
N LEU A 118 12.80 22.39 -34.22
CA LEU A 118 12.05 22.25 -32.97
C LEU A 118 10.90 21.25 -33.08
N LEU A 119 10.25 21.16 -34.25
CA LEU A 119 9.21 20.17 -34.50
C LEU A 119 9.78 18.74 -34.44
N MET A 120 10.91 18.49 -35.09
CA MET A 120 11.58 17.18 -35.03
C MET A 120 12.02 16.84 -33.61
N GLU A 121 12.69 17.78 -32.92
CA GLU A 121 13.10 17.61 -31.52
C GLU A 121 11.89 17.35 -30.59
N SER A 122 10.76 18.03 -30.82
CA SER A 122 9.52 17.79 -30.09
C SER A 122 8.91 16.42 -30.32
N LYS A 123 9.01 15.90 -31.54
CA LYS A 123 8.52 14.57 -31.85
C LYS A 123 9.35 13.50 -31.16
N ASP A 124 10.68 13.62 -31.23
CA ASP A 124 11.61 12.65 -30.65
C ASP A 124 11.46 12.63 -29.12
N THR A 125 11.40 13.79 -28.48
CA THR A 125 11.21 13.89 -27.02
C THR A 125 9.87 13.36 -26.56
N LEU A 126 8.77 13.63 -27.27
CA LEU A 126 7.45 13.04 -26.95
C LEU A 126 7.48 11.52 -27.06
N GLN A 127 8.20 10.98 -28.05
CA GLN A 127 8.32 9.53 -28.23
C GLN A 127 9.14 8.90 -27.08
N GLU A 128 10.21 9.56 -26.64
CA GLU A 128 10.99 9.11 -25.48
C GLU A 128 10.19 9.23 -24.16
N MET A 129 9.41 10.30 -23.98
CA MET A 129 8.52 10.45 -22.82
C MET A 129 7.43 9.38 -22.79
N ALA A 130 6.85 9.03 -23.95
CA ALA A 130 5.85 7.96 -24.04
C ALA A 130 6.43 6.59 -23.68
N LYS A 131 7.67 6.30 -24.11
CA LYS A 131 8.39 5.08 -23.69
C LYS A 131 8.66 5.09 -22.18
N ASN A 132 9.17 6.20 -21.65
CA ASN A 132 9.42 6.34 -20.22
C ASN A 132 8.15 6.15 -19.38
N GLU A 133 7.00 6.65 -19.84
CA GLU A 133 5.73 6.48 -19.16
C GLU A 133 5.32 5.00 -19.10
N GLU A 134 5.45 4.28 -20.21
CA GLU A 134 5.14 2.85 -20.26
C GLU A 134 6.09 2.03 -19.38
N ASP A 135 7.39 2.29 -19.44
CA ASP A 135 8.38 1.64 -18.56
C ASP A 135 8.05 1.87 -17.07
N ILE A 136 7.65 3.10 -16.70
CA ILE A 136 7.27 3.42 -15.32
C ILE A 136 5.99 2.67 -14.92
N ARG A 137 4.99 2.56 -15.82
CA ARG A 137 3.78 1.78 -15.55
C ARG A 137 4.10 0.30 -15.34
N GLU A 138 4.94 -0.28 -16.18
CA GLU A 138 5.37 -1.68 -16.06
C GLU A 138 6.12 -1.91 -14.74
N GLN A 139 7.09 -1.05 -14.41
CA GLN A 139 7.83 -1.14 -13.15
C GLN A 139 6.90 -0.96 -11.94
N GLN A 140 5.99 0.02 -11.99
CA GLN A 140 5.00 0.23 -10.93
C GLN A 140 4.14 -1.03 -10.73
N GLN A 141 3.71 -1.67 -11.82
CA GLN A 141 2.91 -2.90 -11.76
C GLN A 141 3.71 -4.06 -11.14
N GLN A 142 4.95 -4.27 -11.58
CA GLN A 142 5.83 -5.33 -11.07
C GLN A 142 6.11 -5.16 -9.58
N ILE A 143 6.47 -3.95 -9.14
CA ILE A 143 6.72 -3.64 -7.72
C ILE A 143 5.47 -3.90 -6.90
N ARG A 144 4.32 -3.40 -7.37
CA ARG A 144 3.04 -3.57 -6.69
C ARG A 144 2.68 -5.05 -6.53
N ASP A 145 2.81 -5.84 -7.59
CA ASP A 145 2.47 -7.27 -7.58
C ASP A 145 3.41 -8.05 -6.66
N HIS A 146 4.71 -7.74 -6.69
CA HIS A 146 5.70 -8.32 -5.78
C HIS A 146 5.36 -8.05 -4.31
N VAL A 147 5.03 -6.79 -3.96
CA VAL A 147 4.68 -6.44 -2.58
C VAL A 147 3.35 -7.09 -2.17
N CYS A 148 2.34 -7.09 -3.05
CA CYS A 148 1.06 -7.75 -2.77
C CYS A 148 1.23 -9.27 -2.54
N ALA A 149 2.05 -9.95 -3.34
CA ALA A 149 2.34 -11.37 -3.17
C ALA A 149 3.03 -11.65 -1.83
N SER A 150 4.02 -10.84 -1.47
CA SER A 150 4.73 -10.93 -0.19
C SER A 150 3.82 -10.66 1.01
N LEU A 151 2.95 -9.64 0.96
CA LEU A 151 1.97 -9.37 2.01
C LEU A 151 0.98 -10.54 2.17
N ALA A 152 0.47 -11.07 1.05
CA ALA A 152 -0.41 -12.24 1.09
C ALA A 152 0.28 -13.47 1.68
N GLN A 153 1.57 -13.68 1.40
CA GLN A 153 2.37 -14.73 2.03
C GLN A 153 2.49 -14.51 3.55
N LYS A 154 2.85 -13.31 4.01
CA LYS A 154 2.98 -12.99 5.43
C LYS A 154 1.66 -13.14 6.19
N MET A 155 0.56 -12.79 5.54
CA MET A 155 -0.77 -13.00 6.08
C MET A 155 -1.08 -14.50 6.28
N ARG A 156 -0.71 -15.37 5.33
CA ARG A 156 -0.85 -16.83 5.46
C ARG A 156 0.02 -17.39 6.60
N GLU A 157 1.27 -16.95 6.70
CA GLU A 157 2.17 -17.33 7.80
C GLU A 157 1.59 -16.95 9.18
N THR A 158 0.94 -15.78 9.26
CA THR A 158 0.27 -15.31 10.48
C THR A 158 -0.96 -16.16 10.81
N THR A 159 -1.74 -16.58 9.82
CA THR A 159 -2.88 -17.50 10.02
C THR A 159 -2.41 -18.85 10.56
N GLU A 160 -1.37 -19.44 9.97
CA GLU A 160 -0.82 -20.72 10.42
C GLU A 160 -0.29 -20.62 11.87
N LEU A 161 0.39 -19.52 12.20
CA LEU A 161 0.87 -19.28 13.56
C LEU A 161 -0.29 -19.14 14.55
N LYS A 162 -1.34 -18.40 14.19
CA LYS A 162 -2.56 -18.25 14.98
C LYS A 162 -3.21 -19.59 15.28
N GLU A 163 -3.32 -20.47 14.28
CA GLU A 163 -3.86 -21.82 14.44
C GLU A 163 -3.02 -22.67 15.40
N LYS A 164 -1.69 -22.67 15.23
CA LYS A 164 -0.76 -23.38 16.13
C LYS A 164 -0.90 -22.90 17.58
N MET A 165 -0.95 -21.58 17.80
CA MET A 165 -1.14 -21.00 19.14
C MET A 165 -2.49 -21.39 19.74
N ASN A 166 -3.56 -21.39 18.95
CA ASN A 166 -4.88 -21.81 19.39
C ASN A 166 -4.90 -23.29 19.80
N MET A 167 -4.25 -24.17 19.02
CA MET A 167 -4.09 -25.58 19.38
C MET A 167 -3.31 -25.74 20.69
N THR A 168 -2.17 -25.05 20.84
CA THR A 168 -1.37 -25.09 22.07
C THR A 168 -2.16 -24.60 23.28
N LEU A 169 -2.94 -23.54 23.16
CA LEU A 169 -3.85 -23.09 24.23
C LEU A 169 -4.86 -24.17 24.63
N GLY A 170 -5.44 -24.87 23.64
CA GLY A 170 -6.34 -26.00 23.88
C GLY A 170 -5.67 -27.13 24.69
N LEU A 171 -4.45 -27.52 24.29
CA LEU A 171 -3.67 -28.53 25.00
C LEU A 171 -3.31 -28.08 26.43
N MET A 172 -2.89 -26.82 26.60
CA MET A 172 -2.57 -26.26 27.92
C MET A 172 -3.78 -26.24 28.85
N ARG A 173 -4.98 -25.90 28.36
CA ARG A 173 -6.22 -25.97 29.15
C ARG A 173 -6.45 -27.37 29.72
N GLY A 174 -6.29 -28.40 28.90
CA GLY A 174 -6.42 -29.80 29.33
C GLY A 174 -5.35 -30.21 30.35
N THR A 175 -4.10 -29.76 30.17
CA THR A 175 -3.02 -30.02 31.13
C THR A 175 -3.24 -29.30 32.46
N ILE A 176 -3.63 -28.02 32.44
CA ILE A 176 -3.99 -27.25 33.65
C ILE A 176 -5.10 -27.96 34.42
N HIS A 177 -6.16 -28.41 33.74
CA HIS A 177 -7.26 -29.11 34.39
C HIS A 177 -6.79 -30.40 35.08
N ARG A 178 -5.97 -31.22 34.39
CA ARG A 178 -5.39 -32.44 34.95
C ARG A 178 -4.48 -32.17 36.14
N CYS A 179 -3.59 -31.19 36.04
CA CYS A 179 -2.69 -30.80 37.14
C CYS A 179 -3.46 -30.24 38.33
N THR A 180 -4.52 -29.46 38.09
CA THR A 180 -5.40 -28.93 39.15
C THR A 180 -6.08 -30.08 39.90
N LYS A 181 -6.64 -31.05 39.18
CA LYS A 181 -7.26 -32.24 39.78
C LYS A 181 -6.25 -33.05 40.60
N PHE A 182 -5.08 -33.31 40.04
CA PHE A 182 -4.01 -34.03 40.75
C PHE A 182 -3.58 -33.30 42.03
N ASN A 183 -3.44 -31.98 41.98
CA ASN A 183 -3.11 -31.17 43.15
C ASN A 183 -4.21 -31.28 44.24
N GLN A 184 -5.48 -31.23 43.85
CA GLN A 184 -6.61 -31.43 44.78
C GLN A 184 -6.57 -32.82 45.45
N GLU A 185 -6.29 -33.88 44.69
CA GLU A 185 -6.16 -35.24 45.23
C GLU A 185 -4.98 -35.37 46.21
N MET A 186 -3.86 -34.69 45.95
CA MET A 186 -2.74 -34.62 46.88
C MET A 186 -3.13 -33.89 48.19
N TYR A 187 -3.92 -32.83 48.10
CA TYR A 187 -4.45 -32.12 49.27
C TYR A 187 -5.39 -32.99 50.11
N ILE A 188 -6.26 -33.78 49.46
CA ILE A 188 -7.12 -34.77 50.14
C ILE A 188 -6.25 -35.80 50.86
N THR A 189 -5.25 -36.37 50.17
CA THR A 189 -4.33 -37.37 50.74
C THR A 189 -3.57 -36.80 51.94
N ARG A 190 -3.07 -35.56 51.83
CA ARG A 190 -2.43 -34.85 52.96
C ARG A 190 -3.39 -34.67 54.13
N GLY A 191 -4.66 -34.36 53.88
CA GLY A 191 -5.71 -34.29 54.90
C GLY A 191 -5.94 -35.62 55.60
N LEU A 192 -6.03 -36.72 54.83
CA LEU A 192 -6.18 -38.08 55.36
C LEU A 192 -4.98 -38.51 56.22
N ILE A 193 -3.75 -38.25 55.75
CA ILE A 193 -2.52 -38.56 56.51
C ILE A 193 -2.47 -37.77 57.82
N LYS A 194 -2.84 -36.48 57.77
CA LYS A 194 -2.92 -35.66 58.98
C LYS A 194 -4.06 -36.14 59.89
N GLY A 195 -5.14 -36.74 59.38
CA GLY A 195 -6.30 -37.13 60.18
C GLY A 195 -7.22 -35.95 60.50
N PRO A 196 -8.36 -36.19 61.17
CA PRO A 196 -9.45 -35.23 61.30
C PRO A 196 -9.00 -33.91 61.95
N LEU A 197 -9.58 -32.80 61.45
CA LEU A 197 -9.37 -31.45 61.98
C LEU A 197 -10.12 -31.21 63.30
N SER A 198 -11.19 -31.97 63.55
CA SER A 198 -12.02 -31.86 64.77
C SER A 198 -11.31 -32.45 65.99
N LYS A 199 -11.23 -31.66 67.07
CA LYS A 199 -10.67 -32.07 68.37
C LYS A 199 -11.57 -33.03 69.16
N ASN A 200 -12.83 -33.19 68.76
CA ASN A 200 -13.81 -33.97 69.51
C ASN A 200 -13.66 -35.49 69.34
N HIS A 201 -12.78 -35.94 68.45
CA HIS A 201 -12.49 -37.35 68.23
C HIS A 201 -11.03 -37.66 68.58
N LEU A 202 -10.71 -37.63 69.88
CA LEU A 202 -9.39 -38.01 70.40
C LEU A 202 -9.12 -39.51 70.25
N GLU A 203 -10.18 -40.33 70.23
CA GLU A 203 -10.08 -41.80 70.16
C GLU A 203 -9.79 -42.32 68.74
N THR A 204 -10.03 -41.51 67.71
CA THR A 204 -9.71 -41.87 66.33
C THR A 204 -8.35 -41.30 65.93
N ARG A 205 -7.30 -42.12 66.13
CA ARG A 205 -5.94 -41.99 65.58
C ARG A 205 -5.19 -40.73 66.03
N GLU A 206 -4.43 -40.86 67.12
CA GLU A 206 -3.49 -39.82 67.54
C GLU A 206 -2.44 -39.53 66.46
N LYS A 207 -2.33 -38.25 66.07
CA LYS A 207 -1.29 -37.76 65.16
C LYS A 207 0.09 -38.06 65.75
N LEU A 208 0.92 -38.76 64.98
CA LEU A 208 2.33 -39.06 65.32
C LEU A 208 3.19 -37.79 65.53
N ASP A 209 2.72 -36.64 65.02
CA ASP A 209 3.41 -35.36 65.11
C ASP A 209 3.10 -34.58 66.40
N ARG A 210 2.19 -35.05 67.28
CA ARG A 210 1.89 -34.34 68.54
C ARG A 210 3.14 -34.28 69.43
N PRO A 211 3.37 -33.17 70.16
CA PRO A 211 4.53 -33.01 71.04
C PRO A 211 4.69 -34.18 72.02
N LEU A 212 3.57 -34.68 72.55
CA LEU A 212 3.54 -35.80 73.48
C LEU A 212 4.09 -37.10 72.84
N VAL A 213 3.61 -37.48 71.66
CA VAL A 213 4.07 -38.68 70.93
C VAL A 213 5.55 -38.57 70.55
N ARG A 214 6.00 -37.37 70.17
CA ARG A 214 7.42 -37.08 69.87
C ARG A 214 8.32 -37.16 71.10
N VAL A 215 7.80 -36.86 72.30
CA VAL A 215 8.55 -37.02 73.56
C VAL A 215 8.67 -38.51 73.91
N TYR A 216 7.59 -39.29 73.77
CA TYR A 216 7.63 -40.73 73.98
C TYR A 216 8.62 -41.43 73.05
N GLN A 217 8.61 -41.09 71.76
CA GLN A 217 9.55 -41.67 70.77
C GLN A 217 11.04 -41.36 71.03
N ARG A 218 11.39 -40.48 71.97
CA ARG A 218 12.80 -40.26 72.36
C ARG A 218 13.37 -41.38 73.22
N HIS A 219 12.52 -42.21 73.84
CA HIS A 219 12.97 -43.29 74.72
C HIS A 219 13.29 -44.57 73.93
N VAL A 220 14.40 -45.21 74.31
CA VAL A 220 14.86 -46.47 73.74
C VAL A 220 13.81 -47.55 74.01
N GLY A 221 13.37 -48.30 72.99
CA GLY A 221 12.30 -49.31 73.11
C GLY A 221 10.89 -48.82 72.79
N THR A 222 10.69 -47.52 72.54
CA THR A 222 9.38 -46.94 72.14
C THR A 222 9.42 -46.25 70.77
N GLN A 223 10.54 -46.40 70.04
CA GLN A 223 10.72 -45.86 68.70
C GLN A 223 9.93 -46.69 67.68
N LEU A 224 9.01 -46.04 66.95
CA LEU A 224 8.23 -46.65 65.89
C LEU A 224 8.85 -46.30 64.53
N SER A 225 9.49 -47.27 63.87
CA SER A 225 10.09 -47.07 62.55
C SER A 225 9.05 -46.70 61.47
N GLU A 226 7.81 -47.18 61.61
CA GLU A 226 6.69 -46.83 60.74
C GLU A 226 6.35 -45.34 60.85
N ALA A 227 6.44 -44.77 62.06
CA ALA A 227 6.10 -43.38 62.29
C ALA A 227 7.10 -42.42 61.62
N ALA A 228 8.39 -42.74 61.69
CA ALA A 228 9.43 -42.00 60.97
C ALA A 228 9.22 -42.06 59.44
N ARG A 229 8.84 -43.23 58.91
CA ARG A 229 8.51 -43.40 57.49
C ARG A 229 7.29 -42.58 57.07
N LEU A 230 6.24 -42.53 57.89
CA LEU A 230 5.04 -41.72 57.65
C LEU A 230 5.32 -40.21 57.69
N ALA A 231 6.12 -39.75 58.66
CA ALA A 231 6.55 -38.35 58.73
C ALA A 231 7.35 -37.96 57.47
N GLN A 232 8.31 -38.80 57.07
CA GLN A 232 9.09 -38.59 55.84
C GLN A 232 8.20 -38.57 54.59
N GLY A 233 7.21 -39.46 54.50
CA GLY A 233 6.23 -39.49 53.40
C GLY A 233 5.37 -38.21 53.36
N THR A 234 4.97 -37.71 54.53
CA THR A 234 4.20 -36.46 54.67
C THR A 234 5.01 -35.25 54.21
N ASP A 235 6.29 -35.17 54.60
CA ASP A 235 7.19 -34.10 54.17
C ASP A 235 7.43 -34.14 52.66
N LYS A 236 7.63 -35.34 52.09
CA LYS A 236 7.76 -35.52 50.63
C LYS A 236 6.48 -35.06 49.91
N LEU A 237 5.31 -35.46 50.39
CA LEU A 237 4.02 -35.04 49.82
C LEU A 237 3.87 -33.52 49.88
N GLN A 238 4.22 -32.89 51.01
CA GLN A 238 4.18 -31.44 51.17
C GLN A 238 5.08 -30.73 50.14
N ARG A 239 6.31 -31.21 49.94
CA ARG A 239 7.23 -30.65 48.94
C ARG A 239 6.68 -30.80 47.52
N HIS A 240 6.09 -31.97 47.20
CA HIS A 240 5.47 -32.19 45.90
C HIS A 240 4.27 -31.26 45.67
N ILE A 241 3.42 -31.03 46.67
CA ILE A 241 2.31 -30.07 46.57
C ILE A 241 2.84 -28.69 46.21
N SER A 242 3.80 -28.18 46.98
CA SER A 242 4.39 -26.86 46.72
C SER A 242 5.08 -26.77 45.36
N HIS A 243 5.66 -27.86 44.85
CA HIS A 243 6.24 -27.90 43.51
C HIS A 243 5.18 -27.89 42.40
N VAL A 244 4.11 -28.68 42.57
CA VAL A 244 2.99 -28.70 41.61
C VAL A 244 2.28 -27.35 41.56
N GLU A 245 2.12 -26.67 42.71
CA GLU A 245 1.57 -25.32 42.78
C GLU A 245 2.38 -24.33 41.97
N LYS A 246 3.70 -24.27 42.18
CA LYS A 246 4.60 -23.42 41.40
C LYS A 246 4.51 -23.71 39.90
N ASN A 247 4.55 -24.99 39.51
CA ASN A 247 4.43 -25.38 38.10
C ASN A 247 3.08 -24.98 37.51
N LEU A 248 2.00 -25.03 38.30
CA LEU A 248 0.67 -24.65 37.87
C LEU A 248 0.55 -23.14 37.70
N GLU A 249 1.14 -22.36 38.60
CA GLU A 249 1.27 -20.90 38.47
C GLU A 249 2.04 -20.51 37.21
N GLU A 250 3.18 -21.16 36.95
CA GLU A 250 3.96 -20.95 35.72
C GLU A 250 3.15 -21.32 34.46
N LEU A 251 2.40 -22.43 34.51
CA LEU A 251 1.58 -22.88 33.40
C LEU A 251 0.40 -21.92 33.12
N LEU A 252 -0.20 -21.34 34.17
CA LEU A 252 -1.23 -20.31 34.04
C LEU A 252 -0.64 -19.02 33.47
N ALA A 253 0.51 -18.56 33.97
CA ALA A 253 1.17 -17.36 33.48
C ALA A 253 1.60 -17.49 32.01
N THR A 254 2.08 -18.67 31.60
CA THR A 254 2.39 -18.95 30.19
C THR A 254 1.14 -19.03 29.32
N GLN A 255 0.03 -19.57 29.83
CA GLN A 255 -1.25 -19.58 29.13
C GLN A 255 -1.76 -18.15 28.87
N GLU A 256 -1.70 -17.28 29.88
CA GLU A 256 -2.12 -15.88 29.76
C GLU A 256 -1.27 -15.14 28.71
N LYS A 257 0.07 -15.27 28.78
CA LYS A 257 0.98 -14.71 27.77
C LYS A 257 0.65 -15.19 26.36
N LEU A 258 0.39 -16.49 26.21
CA LEU A 258 0.04 -17.09 24.91
C LEU A 258 -1.30 -16.56 24.41
N ASN A 259 -2.27 -16.36 25.30
CA ASN A 259 -3.59 -15.81 24.97
C ASN A 259 -3.50 -14.33 24.53
N CYS A 260 -2.72 -13.51 25.26
CA CYS A 260 -2.43 -12.13 24.85
C CYS A 260 -1.74 -12.10 23.48
N SER A 261 -0.74 -12.95 23.27
CA SER A 261 -0.03 -13.04 21.99
C SER A 261 -0.96 -13.47 20.85
N LEU A 262 -1.85 -14.45 21.09
CA LEU A 262 -2.88 -14.87 20.12
C LEU A 262 -3.81 -13.70 19.75
N HIS A 263 -4.25 -12.92 20.75
CA HIS A 263 -5.10 -11.75 20.52
C HIS A 263 -4.38 -10.68 19.69
N CYS A 264 -3.12 -10.38 20.01
CA CYS A 264 -2.30 -9.47 19.20
C CYS A 264 -2.15 -9.97 17.75
N LYS A 265 -1.91 -11.28 17.55
CA LYS A 265 -1.81 -11.87 16.21
C LYS A 265 -3.12 -11.86 15.44
N LYS A 266 -4.25 -12.05 16.12
CA LYS A 266 -5.57 -11.91 15.49
C LYS A 266 -5.81 -10.47 15.01
N THR A 267 -5.54 -9.49 15.87
CA THR A 267 -5.69 -8.07 15.52
C THR A 267 -4.77 -7.68 14.36
N GLY A 268 -3.49 -8.10 14.40
CA GLY A 268 -2.54 -7.86 13.31
C GLY A 268 -3.02 -8.46 11.99
N HIS A 269 -3.48 -9.71 12.01
CA HIS A 269 -4.03 -10.37 10.82
C HIS A 269 -5.25 -9.63 10.24
N ASP A 270 -6.16 -9.13 11.08
CA ASP A 270 -7.34 -8.39 10.62
C ASP A 270 -6.94 -7.06 9.95
N VAL A 271 -5.91 -6.38 10.48
CA VAL A 271 -5.31 -5.19 9.86
C VAL A 271 -4.69 -5.54 8.51
N ASP A 272 -3.83 -6.57 8.46
CA ASP A 272 -3.17 -7.01 7.23
C ASP A 272 -4.19 -7.39 6.14
N TYR A 273 -5.24 -8.10 6.52
CA TYR A 273 -6.34 -8.46 5.64
C TYR A 273 -7.02 -7.21 5.04
N ASN A 274 -7.30 -6.21 5.87
CA ASN A 274 -7.89 -4.95 5.40
C ASN A 274 -6.95 -4.20 4.44
N VAL A 275 -5.64 -4.20 4.71
CA VAL A 275 -4.61 -3.58 3.84
C VAL A 275 -4.56 -4.29 2.48
N VAL A 276 -4.46 -5.62 2.46
CA VAL A 276 -4.45 -6.40 1.21
C VAL A 276 -5.73 -6.17 0.43
N ARG A 277 -6.89 -6.19 1.09
CA ARG A 277 -8.19 -5.92 0.46
C ARG A 277 -8.27 -4.51 -0.14
N LEU A 278 -7.79 -3.50 0.59
CA LEU A 278 -7.77 -2.12 0.10
C LEU A 278 -6.89 -1.99 -1.14
N ARG A 279 -5.70 -2.61 -1.12
CA ARG A 279 -4.80 -2.65 -2.27
C ARG A 279 -5.48 -3.23 -3.48
N LEU A 280 -6.08 -4.42 -3.37
CA LEU A 280 -6.80 -5.06 -4.48
C LEU A 280 -7.93 -4.17 -5.05
N ARG A 281 -8.67 -3.47 -4.19
CA ARG A 281 -9.69 -2.51 -4.63
C ARG A 281 -9.11 -1.33 -5.42
N GLN A 282 -7.94 -0.84 -5.03
CA GLN A 282 -7.25 0.22 -5.76
C GLN A 282 -6.70 -0.26 -7.11
N GLN A 283 -6.37 -1.55 -7.24
CA GLN A 283 -5.94 -2.14 -8.51
C GLN A 283 -7.09 -2.25 -9.52
N HIS A 284 -8.28 -2.62 -9.04
CA HIS A 284 -9.48 -2.76 -9.85
C HIS A 284 -10.60 -1.90 -9.27
N PRO A 285 -10.59 -0.57 -9.52
CA PRO A 285 -11.70 0.27 -9.12
C PRO A 285 -12.95 -0.21 -9.87
N HIS A 286 -13.90 -0.81 -9.14
CA HIS A 286 -15.19 -1.23 -9.71
C HIS A 286 -16.02 -0.04 -10.22
N VAL A 287 -15.61 1.19 -9.86
CA VAL A 287 -16.19 2.43 -10.32
C VAL A 287 -15.03 3.32 -10.75
N TYR A 288 -14.92 3.59 -12.06
CA TYR A 288 -14.00 4.61 -12.54
C TYR A 288 -14.43 5.97 -11.98
N TYR A 289 -13.48 6.84 -11.65
CA TYR A 289 -13.74 8.18 -11.08
C TYR A 289 -14.82 8.96 -11.85
N GLN A 290 -14.83 8.83 -13.19
CA GLN A 290 -15.85 9.42 -14.07
C GLN A 290 -17.26 8.85 -13.85
N GLN A 291 -17.37 7.56 -13.57
CA GLN A 291 -18.62 6.86 -13.32
C GLN A 291 -19.18 7.18 -11.92
N ALA A 292 -18.30 7.42 -10.94
CA ALA A 292 -18.68 7.93 -9.62
C ALA A 292 -19.16 9.39 -9.68
N GLN A 293 -18.52 10.24 -10.50
CA GLN A 293 -18.99 11.61 -10.73
C GLN A 293 -20.34 11.66 -11.44
N ALA A 294 -20.59 10.78 -12.42
CA ALA A 294 -21.88 10.69 -13.08
C ALA A 294 -23.02 10.37 -12.10
N LEU A 295 -22.80 9.41 -11.18
CA LEU A 295 -23.79 9.04 -10.16
C LEU A 295 -24.09 10.16 -9.14
N VAL A 296 -23.16 11.08 -8.91
CA VAL A 296 -23.36 12.25 -8.05
C VAL A 296 -24.10 13.36 -8.80
N ASN A 297 -23.85 13.51 -10.10
CA ASN A 297 -24.53 14.49 -10.94
C ASN A 297 -25.97 14.08 -11.30
N ASP A 298 -26.26 12.77 -11.36
CA ASP A 298 -27.62 12.24 -11.61
C ASP A 298 -28.51 12.20 -10.35
N TRP A 299 -28.01 12.67 -9.20
CA TRP A 299 -28.74 12.69 -7.94
C TRP A 299 -29.60 13.96 -7.82
N ASP A 300 -30.65 14.07 -8.63
CA ASP A 300 -31.71 15.05 -8.40
C ASP A 300 -32.69 14.50 -7.33
N PRO A 301 -32.86 15.18 -6.16
CA PRO A 301 -33.85 14.74 -5.18
C PRO A 301 -35.26 14.84 -5.79
N PRO A 302 -36.12 13.82 -5.62
CA PRO A 302 -37.46 13.84 -6.19
C PRO A 302 -38.25 15.01 -5.63
N THR A 303 -38.61 15.96 -6.50
CA THR A 303 -39.56 17.03 -6.18
C THR A 303 -40.86 16.40 -5.69
N PRO A 304 -41.34 16.76 -4.48
CA PRO A 304 -42.58 16.20 -3.97
C PRO A 304 -43.76 16.63 -4.85
N PRO A 305 -44.76 15.75 -5.06
CA PRO A 305 -45.89 16.07 -5.93
C PRO A 305 -46.71 17.24 -5.34
N PRO A 306 -47.29 18.10 -6.20
CA PRO A 306 -48.09 19.23 -5.76
C PRO A 306 -49.34 18.73 -5.04
N ARG A 307 -49.55 19.26 -3.84
CA ARG A 307 -50.76 19.01 -3.04
C ARG A 307 -51.97 19.55 -3.81
N LYS A 308 -52.91 18.66 -4.14
CA LYS A 308 -54.29 19.02 -4.49
C LYS A 308 -55.13 19.05 -3.23
#